data_AF-A0A8H5D4G9-F1
#
_entry.id   AF-A0A8H5D4G9-F1
#
_cell.length_a   1.000
_cell.length_b   1.000
_cell.length_c   1.000
_cell.angle_alpha   90.00
_cell.angle_beta   90.00
_cell.angle_gamma   90.00
#
_symmetry.space_group_name_H-M   'P 1'
#
loop_
_entity.id
_entity.type
_entity.pdbx_description
1 polymer ?
#
loop_
_entity_poly.entity_id
_entity_poly.type
_entity_poly.pdbx_seq_one_letter_code
_entity_poly.pdbx_strand_id
1 'polypeptide(L)'
;MFTYDIVILFDVLVLLSILLVAFALLPAVSSRYVSRSVGWYSLMTGWLVFSLSYGLIVGYQGERRPPLSLCTFQTLLIYAVPQLVATSLLCYYIETAPVLSHNFRAANRQATVSKSNKNFSSRLSEVSWSSLELMQLLKLAVAPWVVFFFNIVTVSILIFPGNRLHLVERAPNNFYCHLSNPIPATITSATVIVTQGSRKVHMMIRSFDDTSIINCGESVLHRVKDLDVLPVPNLDWRLNSNKTLCIISGSRILGGQSY
;
A
#
# COMPACT_ATOMS: atom_id res chain seq x y z
N MET A 1 20.09 -35.69 5.39
CA MET A 1 20.81 -35.27 4.17
C MET A 1 20.13 -34.07 3.51
N PHE A 2 18.81 -34.07 3.30
CA PHE A 2 18.07 -32.93 2.71
C PHE A 2 18.18 -31.57 3.43
N THR A 3 18.59 -31.53 4.71
CA THR A 3 18.64 -30.27 5.48
C THR A 3 19.76 -29.34 5.06
N TYR A 4 20.91 -29.88 4.61
CA TYR A 4 22.07 -29.06 4.25
C TYR A 4 21.86 -28.31 2.93
N ASP A 5 21.34 -29.00 1.92
CA ASP A 5 21.08 -28.41 0.60
C ASP A 5 20.07 -27.25 0.68
N ILE A 6 19.05 -27.38 1.54
CA ILE A 6 18.05 -26.32 1.73
C ILE A 6 18.66 -25.11 2.44
N VAL A 7 19.55 -25.32 3.43
CA VAL A 7 20.28 -24.22 4.09
C VAL A 7 21.13 -23.45 3.08
N ILE A 8 21.91 -24.16 2.25
CA ILE A 8 22.73 -23.50 1.21
C ILE A 8 21.84 -22.73 0.25
N LEU A 9 20.75 -23.35 -0.24
CA LEU A 9 19.84 -22.69 -1.17
C LEU A 9 19.25 -21.41 -0.54
N PHE A 10 18.83 -21.48 0.72
CA PHE A 10 18.32 -20.33 1.46
C PHE A 10 19.36 -19.22 1.56
N ASP A 11 20.61 -19.53 1.92
CA ASP A 11 21.69 -18.55 2.02
C ASP A 11 21.99 -17.89 0.69
N VAL A 12 22.06 -18.67 -0.38
CA VAL A 12 22.27 -18.15 -1.75
C VAL A 12 21.14 -17.21 -2.13
N LEU A 13 19.88 -17.56 -1.83
CA LEU A 13 18.72 -16.72 -2.12
C LEU A 13 18.74 -15.41 -1.31
N VAL A 14 19.10 -15.46 -0.02
CA VAL A 14 19.20 -14.28 0.84
C VAL A 14 20.33 -13.36 0.37
N LEU A 15 21.53 -13.90 0.09
CA LEU A 15 22.66 -13.13 -0.42
C LEU A 15 22.36 -12.52 -1.79
N LEU A 16 21.73 -13.28 -2.68
CA LEU A 16 21.28 -12.78 -3.98
C LEU A 16 20.25 -11.66 -3.81
N SER A 17 19.30 -11.79 -2.89
CA SER A 17 18.32 -10.75 -2.58
C SER A 17 19.00 -9.47 -2.10
N ILE A 18 19.94 -9.56 -1.15
CA ILE A 18 20.72 -8.40 -0.66
C ILE A 18 21.47 -7.74 -1.83
N LEU A 19 22.14 -8.54 -2.66
CA LEU A 19 22.92 -8.05 -3.80
C LEU A 19 22.03 -7.33 -4.82
N LEU A 20 20.88 -7.91 -5.17
CA LEU A 20 19.93 -7.30 -6.11
C LEU A 20 19.33 -6.00 -5.57
N VAL A 21 18.95 -5.95 -4.29
CA VAL A 21 18.45 -4.73 -3.65
C VAL A 21 19.54 -3.67 -3.58
N ALA A 22 20.78 -4.04 -3.27
CA ALA A 22 21.92 -3.13 -3.29
C ALA A 22 22.17 -2.59 -4.70
N PHE A 23 22.14 -3.44 -5.74
CA PHE A 23 22.26 -3.00 -7.13
C PHE A 23 21.08 -2.15 -7.62
N ALA A 24 19.90 -2.28 -7.04
CA ALA A 24 18.79 -1.36 -7.31
C ALA A 24 18.98 -0.01 -6.61
N LEU A 25 19.45 -0.01 -5.37
CA LEU A 25 19.66 1.19 -4.56
C LEU A 25 20.86 2.02 -5.03
N LEU A 26 22.01 1.38 -5.33
CA LEU A 26 23.27 2.06 -5.63
C LEU A 26 23.16 3.04 -6.82
N PRO A 27 22.60 2.66 -7.99
CA PRO A 27 22.39 3.59 -9.09
C PRO A 27 21.38 4.67 -8.76
N ALA A 28 20.34 4.35 -7.97
CA ALA A 28 19.32 5.33 -7.58
C ALA A 28 19.91 6.43 -6.68
N VAL A 29 20.74 6.06 -5.70
CA VAL A 29 21.41 7.04 -4.82
C VAL A 29 22.56 7.79 -5.51
N SER A 30 23.20 7.16 -6.50
CA SER A 30 24.33 7.76 -7.22
C SER A 30 23.90 8.66 -8.37
N SER A 31 22.72 8.41 -8.97
CA SER A 31 22.24 9.15 -10.13
C SER A 31 21.48 10.41 -9.72
N ARG A 32 22.01 11.58 -10.09
CA ARG A 32 21.28 12.86 -9.98
C ARG A 32 20.16 13.00 -11.02
N TYR A 33 20.19 12.19 -12.08
CA TYR A 33 19.27 12.33 -13.21
C TYR A 33 17.95 11.61 -12.98
N VAL A 34 17.96 10.51 -12.21
CA VAL A 34 16.78 9.69 -11.98
C VAL A 34 16.13 10.12 -10.66
N SER A 35 15.15 11.03 -10.74
CA SER A 35 14.34 11.39 -9.58
C SER A 35 13.40 10.23 -9.22
N ARG A 36 13.62 9.62 -8.04
CA ARG A 36 12.73 8.60 -7.47
C ARG A 36 11.96 9.17 -6.30
N SER A 37 10.77 8.60 -6.08
CA SER A 37 9.88 8.97 -4.98
C SER A 37 10.49 8.60 -3.63
N VAL A 38 10.16 9.33 -2.56
CA VAL A 38 10.73 9.07 -1.23
C VAL A 38 10.23 7.74 -0.69
N GLY A 39 8.97 7.38 -0.97
CA GLY A 39 8.40 6.08 -0.60
C GLY A 39 9.13 4.90 -1.23
N TRP A 40 9.66 5.07 -2.44
CA TRP A 40 10.45 4.02 -3.11
C TRP A 40 11.74 3.71 -2.33
N TYR A 41 12.46 4.74 -1.86
CA TYR A 41 13.66 4.54 -1.05
C TYR A 41 13.33 3.86 0.27
N SER A 42 12.26 4.29 0.96
CA SER A 42 11.81 3.65 2.21
C SER A 42 11.51 2.16 1.98
N LEU A 43 10.78 1.83 0.92
CA LEU A 43 10.44 0.45 0.56
C LEU A 43 11.69 -0.39 0.28
N MET A 44 12.63 0.11 -0.52
CA MET A 44 13.86 -0.61 -0.84
C MET A 44 14.75 -0.80 0.39
N THR A 45 14.87 0.22 1.24
CA THR A 45 15.58 0.07 2.53
C THR A 45 14.90 -0.93 3.45
N GLY A 46 13.56 -0.99 3.48
CA GLY A 46 12.82 -1.99 4.25
C GLY A 46 13.09 -3.42 3.76
N TRP A 47 13.10 -3.64 2.44
CA TRP A 47 13.48 -4.94 1.86
C TRP A 47 14.93 -5.31 2.14
N LEU A 48 15.85 -4.34 2.11
CA LEU A 48 17.24 -4.58 2.48
C LEU A 48 17.36 -5.04 3.94
N VAL A 49 16.71 -4.34 4.88
CA VAL A 49 16.70 -4.71 6.29
C VAL A 49 16.04 -6.09 6.49
N PHE A 50 15.01 -6.41 5.72
CA PHE A 50 14.36 -7.73 5.73
C PHE A 50 15.34 -8.84 5.34
N SER A 51 16.02 -8.70 4.21
CA SER A 51 17.00 -9.71 3.78
C SER A 51 18.20 -9.79 4.73
N LEU A 52 18.69 -8.66 5.25
CA LEU A 52 19.75 -8.64 6.26
C LEU A 52 19.35 -9.37 7.55
N SER A 53 18.09 -9.25 7.99
CA SER A 53 17.62 -9.93 9.21
C SER A 53 17.75 -11.45 9.12
N TYR A 54 17.46 -12.03 7.95
CA TYR A 54 17.64 -13.47 7.72
C TYR A 54 19.11 -13.84 7.51
N GLY A 55 19.92 -12.93 6.93
CA GLY A 55 21.35 -13.14 6.72
C GLY A 55 22.23 -13.14 7.97
N LEU A 56 21.71 -12.71 9.14
CA LEU A 56 22.52 -12.56 10.36
C LEU A 56 23.12 -13.87 10.91
N ILE A 57 22.46 -15.01 10.69
CA ILE A 57 22.94 -16.31 11.18
C ILE A 57 23.66 -17.15 10.12
N VAL A 58 23.96 -16.57 8.95
CA VAL A 58 24.70 -17.28 7.90
C VAL A 58 26.02 -17.79 8.49
N GLY A 59 26.30 -19.08 8.29
CA GLY A 59 27.47 -19.77 8.86
C GLY A 59 27.27 -20.34 10.27
N TYR A 60 26.15 -20.03 10.94
CA TYR A 60 25.75 -20.68 12.20
C TYR A 60 24.61 -21.70 12.01
N GLN A 61 24.13 -21.98 10.80
CA GLN A 61 22.98 -22.88 10.61
C GLN A 61 23.27 -24.38 10.85
N GLY A 62 24.55 -24.77 10.95
CA GLY A 62 24.96 -26.16 11.24
C GLY A 62 24.95 -26.52 12.74
N GLU A 63 25.86 -27.42 13.14
CA GLU A 63 26.00 -27.89 14.52
C GLU A 63 26.40 -26.79 15.51
N ARG A 64 27.09 -25.75 15.04
CA ARG A 64 27.52 -24.62 15.87
C ARG A 64 26.33 -23.75 16.26
N ARG A 65 26.06 -23.61 17.56
CA ARG A 65 25.01 -22.71 18.07
C ARG A 65 25.41 -21.24 17.89
N PRO A 66 24.47 -20.34 17.54
CA PRO A 66 24.80 -18.92 17.40
C PRO A 66 24.98 -18.30 18.78
N PRO A 67 25.76 -17.23 18.92
CA PRO A 67 25.80 -16.49 20.18
C PRO A 67 24.40 -15.95 20.49
N LEU A 68 24.00 -16.01 21.77
CA LEU A 68 22.67 -15.64 22.23
C LEU A 68 22.28 -14.21 21.84
N SER A 69 23.24 -13.28 21.84
CA SER A 69 23.04 -11.89 21.41
C SER A 69 22.63 -11.77 19.94
N LEU A 70 23.30 -12.50 19.04
CA LEU A 70 23.01 -12.51 17.61
C LEU A 70 21.64 -13.14 17.33
N CYS A 71 21.33 -14.23 18.03
CA CYS A 71 20.04 -14.91 17.94
C CYS A 71 18.90 -13.98 18.43
N THR A 72 19.09 -13.31 19.58
CA THR A 72 18.13 -12.34 20.12
C THR A 72 17.93 -11.15 19.18
N PHE A 73 19.01 -10.60 18.63
CA PHE A 73 18.94 -9.49 17.69
C PHE A 73 18.22 -9.86 16.39
N GLN A 74 18.52 -11.04 15.83
CA GLN A 74 17.78 -11.56 14.68
C GLN A 74 16.29 -11.71 14.99
N THR A 75 15.95 -12.29 16.14
CA THR A 75 14.56 -12.46 16.56
C THR A 75 13.83 -11.13 16.66
N LEU A 76 14.45 -10.10 17.25
CA LEU A 76 13.88 -8.74 17.29
C LEU A 76 13.58 -8.20 15.89
N LEU A 77 14.50 -8.39 14.94
CA LEU A 77 14.30 -7.93 13.56
C LEU A 77 13.21 -8.73 12.84
N ILE A 78 13.19 -10.06 12.95
CA ILE A 78 12.18 -10.89 12.27
C ILE A 78 10.76 -10.52 12.67
N TYR A 79 10.55 -10.13 13.93
CA TYR A 79 9.24 -9.66 14.39
C TYR A 79 8.95 -8.19 14.07
N ALA A 80 9.94 -7.34 13.79
CA ALA A 80 9.72 -5.92 13.55
C ALA A 80 9.70 -5.53 12.06
N VAL A 81 10.49 -6.21 11.23
CA VAL A 81 10.67 -5.85 9.82
C VAL A 81 9.41 -6.07 8.96
N PRO A 82 8.57 -7.10 9.15
CA PRO A 82 7.33 -7.23 8.38
C PRO A 82 6.47 -5.96 8.41
N GLN A 83 6.42 -5.28 9.56
CA GLN A 83 5.71 -4.02 9.75
C GLN A 83 6.40 -2.88 9.00
N LEU A 84 7.73 -2.81 9.01
CA LEU A 84 8.50 -1.83 8.25
C LEU A 84 8.21 -1.94 6.74
N VAL A 85 8.24 -3.15 6.20
CA VAL A 85 7.99 -3.42 4.78
C VAL A 85 6.53 -3.12 4.44
N ALA A 86 5.59 -3.60 5.24
CA ALA A 86 4.16 -3.42 5.01
C ALA A 86 3.73 -1.94 5.07
N THR A 87 4.26 -1.18 6.04
CA THR A 87 3.98 0.26 6.16
C THR A 87 4.68 1.07 5.07
N SER A 88 5.92 0.71 4.69
CA SER A 88 6.62 1.34 3.56
C SER A 88 5.89 1.10 2.24
N LEU A 89 5.40 -0.13 2.01
CA LEU A 89 4.62 -0.47 0.83
C LEU A 89 3.32 0.31 0.77
N LEU A 90 2.62 0.45 1.90
CA LEU A 90 1.40 1.25 1.98
C LEU A 90 1.68 2.74 1.69
N CYS A 91 2.75 3.29 2.23
CA CYS A 91 3.14 4.68 1.95
C CYS A 91 3.50 4.89 0.48
N TYR A 92 4.27 3.96 -0.11
CA TYR A 92 4.58 3.98 -1.54
C TYR A 92 3.33 3.85 -2.42
N TYR A 93 2.38 2.99 -2.04
CA TYR A 93 1.11 2.85 -2.76
C TYR A 93 0.29 4.15 -2.72
N ILE A 94 0.19 4.80 -1.56
CA ILE A 94 -0.51 6.09 -1.41
C ILE A 94 0.15 7.18 -2.26
N GLU A 95 1.48 7.21 -2.34
CA GLU A 95 2.22 8.17 -3.16
C GLU A 95 1.99 7.93 -4.67
N THR A 96 1.95 6.67 -5.11
CA THR A 96 1.84 6.30 -6.53
C THR A 96 0.41 6.26 -7.08
N ALA A 97 -0.59 6.01 -6.24
CA ALA A 97 -1.98 5.84 -6.68
C ALA A 97 -2.58 7.07 -7.39
N PRO A 98 -2.38 8.32 -6.92
CA PRO A 98 -2.87 9.51 -7.62
C PRO A 98 -2.28 9.62 -9.03
N VAL A 99 -0.96 9.43 -9.16
CA VAL A 99 -0.23 9.53 -10.44
C VAL A 99 -0.81 8.56 -11.47
N LEU A 100 -1.06 7.30 -11.06
CA LEU A 100 -1.65 6.30 -11.93
C LEU A 100 -3.09 6.68 -12.34
N SER A 101 -3.90 7.18 -11.40
CA SER A 101 -5.29 7.57 -11.66
C SER A 101 -5.39 8.77 -12.62
N HIS A 102 -4.47 9.72 -12.54
CA HIS A 102 -4.41 10.88 -13.45
C HIS A 102 -4.04 10.44 -14.87
N ASN A 103 -3.04 9.58 -15.02
CA ASN A 103 -2.62 9.07 -16.33
C ASN A 103 -3.75 8.29 -17.02
N PHE A 104 -4.48 7.46 -16.26
CA PHE A 104 -5.62 6.70 -16.80
C PHE A 104 -6.77 7.62 -17.25
N ARG A 105 -7.09 8.66 -16.46
CA ARG A 105 -8.12 9.65 -16.84
C ARG A 105 -7.72 10.46 -18.08
N ALA A 106 -6.43 10.79 -18.24
CA ALA A 106 -5.92 11.49 -19.41
C ALA A 106 -6.02 10.62 -20.67
N ALA A 107 -5.63 9.35 -20.58
CA ALA A 107 -5.75 8.39 -21.68
C ALA A 107 -7.21 8.21 -22.12
N ASN A 108 -8.14 8.07 -21.18
CA ASN A 108 -9.57 7.94 -21.50
C ASN A 108 -10.18 9.19 -22.16
N ARG A 109 -9.71 10.40 -21.82
CA ARG A 109 -10.16 11.64 -22.49
C ARG A 109 -9.67 11.72 -23.94
N GLN A 110 -8.48 11.21 -24.24
CA GLN A 110 -7.99 11.20 -25.63
C GLN A 110 -8.82 10.27 -26.52
N ALA A 111 -9.32 9.16 -25.99
CA ALA A 111 -10.18 8.25 -26.73
C ALA A 111 -11.52 8.89 -27.15
N THR A 112 -12.06 9.84 -26.38
CA THR A 112 -13.33 10.50 -26.68
C THR A 112 -13.19 11.81 -27.48
N VAL A 113 -12.02 12.47 -27.42
CA VAL A 113 -11.80 13.80 -28.03
C VAL A 113 -11.27 13.72 -29.48
N SER A 114 -11.01 12.52 -30.02
CA SER A 114 -10.60 12.33 -31.43
C SER A 114 -11.59 12.86 -32.50
N LYS A 115 -12.73 13.46 -32.12
CA LYS A 115 -13.66 14.14 -33.04
C LYS A 115 -13.93 15.63 -32.76
N SER A 116 -13.41 16.23 -31.68
CA SER A 116 -13.81 17.59 -31.29
C SER A 116 -12.63 18.56 -31.12
N ASN A 117 -12.46 19.38 -32.16
CA ASN A 117 -11.93 20.75 -32.20
C ASN A 117 -10.54 21.05 -31.57
N LYS A 118 -9.60 21.49 -32.43
CA LYS A 118 -8.15 21.70 -32.16
C LYS A 118 -7.80 22.96 -31.32
N ASN A 119 -8.75 23.68 -30.75
CA ASN A 119 -8.49 25.01 -30.19
C ASN A 119 -8.40 25.09 -28.64
N PHE A 120 -8.33 23.96 -27.93
CA PHE A 120 -8.36 23.93 -26.45
C PHE A 120 -7.10 23.33 -25.82
N SER A 121 -5.93 23.92 -26.08
CA SER A 121 -4.62 23.30 -25.74
C SER A 121 -3.70 24.12 -24.82
N SER A 122 -4.15 25.20 -24.16
CA SER A 122 -3.21 26.07 -23.43
C SER A 122 -3.56 26.40 -21.97
N ARG A 123 -4.49 25.70 -21.32
CA ARG A 123 -4.78 25.91 -19.89
C ARG A 123 -4.72 24.63 -19.06
N LEU A 124 -3.68 23.82 -19.27
CA LEU A 124 -3.31 22.78 -18.31
C LEU A 124 -2.50 23.42 -17.18
N SER A 125 -3.21 23.57 -16.07
CA SER A 125 -2.82 24.05 -14.76
C SER A 125 -1.42 23.62 -14.32
N GLU A 126 -0.60 24.62 -13.99
CA GLU A 126 0.47 24.53 -12.99
C GLU A 126 -0.15 24.01 -11.69
N VAL A 127 -0.01 22.71 -11.44
CA VAL A 127 -0.30 22.13 -10.12
C VAL A 127 0.83 22.58 -9.21
N SER A 128 0.63 23.74 -8.58
CA SER A 128 1.54 24.28 -7.58
C SER A 128 1.50 23.37 -6.35
N TRP A 129 2.54 22.55 -6.20
CA TRP A 129 2.76 21.70 -5.04
C TRP A 129 3.02 22.59 -3.81
N SER A 130 1.95 22.97 -3.14
CA SER A 130 2.01 23.83 -1.95
C SER A 130 2.89 23.19 -0.86
N SER A 131 3.60 24.01 -0.07
CA SER A 131 4.53 23.58 1.00
C SER A 131 3.92 22.63 2.04
N LEU A 132 2.59 22.54 2.10
CA LEU A 132 1.85 21.59 2.95
C LEU A 132 2.05 20.13 2.51
N GLU A 133 2.26 19.86 1.22
CA GLU A 133 2.48 18.52 0.66
C GLU A 133 3.85 17.95 1.05
N LEU A 134 4.90 18.77 1.09
CA LEU A 134 6.25 18.34 1.52
C LEU A 134 6.26 17.83 2.97
N MET A 135 5.47 18.47 3.84
CA MET A 135 5.30 18.01 5.22
C MET A 135 4.57 16.67 5.31
N GLN A 136 3.66 16.38 4.39
CA GLN A 136 3.00 15.08 4.33
C GLN A 136 3.96 13.99 3.83
N LEU A 137 4.77 14.29 2.81
CA LEU A 137 5.77 13.37 2.29
C LEU A 137 6.81 12.96 3.35
N LEU A 138 7.29 13.92 4.14
CA LEU A 138 8.22 13.62 5.24
C LEU A 138 7.57 12.73 6.31
N LYS A 139 6.31 12.99 6.67
CA LYS A 139 5.56 12.14 7.60
C LYS A 139 5.38 10.72 7.06
N LEU A 140 5.13 10.56 5.76
CA LEU A 140 5.01 9.26 5.11
C LEU A 140 6.35 8.51 5.09
N ALA A 141 7.47 9.21 4.93
CA ALA A 141 8.81 8.61 4.95
C ALA A 141 9.23 8.15 6.36
N VAL A 142 8.86 8.90 7.40
CA VAL A 142 9.25 8.62 8.79
C VAL A 142 8.34 7.58 9.45
N ALA A 143 7.07 7.50 9.06
CA ALA A 143 6.09 6.60 9.68
C ALA A 143 6.51 5.12 9.71
N PRO A 144 7.05 4.51 8.63
CA PRO A 144 7.50 3.12 8.65
C PRO A 144 8.58 2.85 9.70
N TRP A 145 9.52 3.78 9.85
CA TRP A 145 10.60 3.67 10.83
C TRP A 145 10.09 3.81 12.26
N VAL A 146 9.15 4.71 12.52
CA VAL A 146 8.53 4.85 13.84
C VAL A 146 7.82 3.56 14.24
N VAL A 147 7.04 2.96 13.33
CA VAL A 147 6.36 1.67 13.58
C VAL A 147 7.40 0.55 13.80
N PHE A 148 8.47 0.53 13.02
CA PHE A 148 9.56 -0.44 13.17
C PHE A 148 10.21 -0.37 14.55
N PHE A 149 10.67 0.82 14.98
CA PHE A 149 11.29 0.99 16.30
C PHE A 149 10.31 0.73 17.44
N PHE A 150 9.04 1.11 17.29
CA PHE A 150 7.99 0.78 18.26
C PHE A 150 7.85 -0.74 18.45
N ASN A 151 7.89 -1.52 17.36
CA ASN A 151 7.85 -2.99 17.45
C ASN A 151 9.12 -3.56 18.08
N ILE A 152 10.31 -3.04 17.76
CA ILE A 152 11.56 -3.46 18.42
C ILE A 152 11.47 -3.23 19.93
N VAL A 153 11.03 -2.05 20.37
CA VAL A 153 10.87 -1.72 21.79
C VAL A 153 9.86 -2.66 22.44
N THR A 154 8.71 -2.89 21.80
CA THR A 154 7.67 -3.80 22.29
C THR A 154 8.19 -5.21 22.49
N VAL A 155 8.88 -5.79 21.50
CA VAL A 155 9.44 -7.14 21.62
C VAL A 155 10.58 -7.18 22.63
N SER A 156 11.40 -6.13 22.72
CA SER A 156 12.46 -6.03 23.73
C SER A 156 11.90 -6.02 25.16
N ILE A 157 10.82 -5.28 25.40
CA ILE A 157 10.10 -5.28 26.68
C ILE A 157 9.51 -6.66 27.00
N LEU A 158 9.24 -7.52 26.02
CA LEU A 158 8.81 -8.90 26.31
C LEU A 158 9.96 -9.83 26.70
N ILE A 159 11.17 -9.56 26.21
CA ILE A 159 12.35 -10.42 26.40
C ILE A 159 13.10 -10.09 27.71
N PHE A 160 13.39 -8.81 27.95
CA PHE A 160 14.33 -8.39 29.00
C PHE A 160 13.79 -8.44 30.45
N PRO A 161 12.60 -7.92 30.79
CA PRO A 161 12.18 -7.75 32.20
C PRO A 161 11.88 -9.05 32.97
N GLY A 162 12.11 -10.23 32.38
CA GLY A 162 12.00 -11.51 33.09
C GLY A 162 13.18 -12.45 32.93
N ASN A 163 14.34 -11.95 32.48
CA ASN A 163 15.51 -12.76 32.12
C ASN A 163 15.13 -13.96 31.21
N ARG A 164 14.17 -13.73 30.31
CA ARG A 164 13.56 -14.76 29.47
C ARG A 164 14.37 -15.03 28.21
N LEU A 165 15.66 -14.74 28.22
CA LEU A 165 16.55 -14.97 27.09
C LEU A 165 16.61 -16.46 26.70
N HIS A 166 16.35 -17.37 27.64
CA HIS A 166 16.23 -18.81 27.39
C HIS A 166 15.05 -19.20 26.49
N LEU A 167 14.07 -18.30 26.27
CA LEU A 167 12.96 -18.53 25.34
C LEU A 167 13.32 -18.25 23.89
N VAL A 168 14.46 -17.61 23.63
CA VAL A 168 14.97 -17.39 22.28
C VAL A 168 15.62 -18.70 21.85
N GLU A 169 14.95 -19.40 20.94
CA GLU A 169 15.38 -20.70 20.45
C GLU A 169 15.49 -20.70 18.92
N ARG A 170 16.40 -21.53 18.42
CA ARG A 170 16.55 -21.71 16.97
C ARG A 170 15.32 -22.44 16.45
N ALA A 171 14.75 -21.95 15.35
CA ALA A 171 13.65 -22.62 14.67
C ALA A 171 14.09 -24.02 14.20
N PRO A 172 13.17 -25.00 14.12
CA PRO A 172 13.49 -26.38 13.76
C PRO A 172 14.08 -26.53 12.35
N ASN A 173 13.85 -25.55 11.48
CA ASN A 173 14.44 -25.46 10.14
C ASN A 173 15.88 -24.93 10.12
N ASN A 174 16.40 -24.47 11.26
CA ASN A 174 17.70 -23.82 11.42
C ASN A 174 17.90 -22.50 10.67
N PHE A 175 16.88 -21.93 10.03
CA PHE A 175 17.03 -20.71 9.20
C PHE A 175 16.96 -19.40 9.99
N TYR A 176 16.40 -19.42 11.19
CA TYR A 176 16.29 -18.24 12.03
C TYR A 176 16.08 -18.58 13.50
N CYS A 177 16.26 -17.58 14.36
CA CYS A 177 15.88 -17.61 15.76
C CYS A 177 14.47 -17.06 15.98
N HIS A 178 13.69 -17.71 16.82
CA HIS A 178 12.34 -17.30 17.19
C HIS A 178 12.13 -17.32 18.70
N LEU A 179 11.07 -16.66 19.17
CA LEU A 179 10.58 -16.90 20.51
C LEU A 179 9.66 -18.12 20.51
N SER A 180 9.84 -19.00 21.47
CA SER A 180 8.93 -20.14 21.71
C SER A 180 7.48 -19.68 22.00
N ASN A 181 7.33 -18.47 22.56
CA ASN A 181 6.02 -17.88 22.84
C ASN A 181 5.38 -17.27 21.59
N PRO A 182 4.08 -17.51 21.33
CA PRO A 182 3.37 -16.93 20.18
C PRO A 182 3.00 -15.45 20.36
N ILE A 183 3.14 -14.89 21.57
CA ILE A 183 2.72 -13.52 21.93
C ILE A 183 3.31 -12.45 20.98
N PRO A 184 4.62 -12.43 20.68
CA PRO A 184 5.20 -11.43 19.78
C PRO A 184 4.63 -11.51 18.36
N ALA A 185 4.32 -12.72 17.88
CA ALA A 185 3.70 -12.93 16.57
C ALA A 185 2.28 -12.35 16.55
N THR A 186 1.50 -12.54 17.61
CA THR A 186 0.14 -11.99 17.76
C THR A 186 0.14 -10.47 17.85
N ILE A 187 1.08 -9.87 18.61
CA ILE A 187 1.20 -8.41 18.73
C ILE A 187 1.60 -7.80 17.38
N THR A 188 2.55 -8.43 16.70
CA THR A 188 3.00 -8.05 15.35
C THR A 188 1.84 -8.04 14.37
N SER A 189 1.08 -9.14 14.30
CA SER A 189 -0.06 -9.25 13.38
C SER A 189 -1.18 -8.26 13.72
N ALA A 190 -1.52 -8.09 15.00
CA ALA A 190 -2.50 -7.11 15.45
C ALA A 190 -2.10 -5.68 15.06
N THR A 191 -0.81 -5.33 15.22
CA THR A 191 -0.29 -4.01 14.84
C THR A 191 -0.40 -3.77 13.34
N VAL A 192 -0.15 -4.78 12.50
CA VAL A 192 -0.35 -4.68 11.04
C VAL A 192 -1.82 -4.45 10.71
N ILE A 193 -2.73 -5.21 11.32
CA ILE A 193 -4.18 -5.08 11.08
C ILE A 193 -4.67 -3.68 11.48
N VAL A 194 -4.25 -3.16 12.64
CA VAL A 194 -4.64 -1.82 13.10
C VAL A 194 -4.09 -0.75 12.16
N THR A 195 -2.79 -0.81 11.84
CA THR A 195 -2.15 0.22 11.00
C THR A 195 -2.68 0.26 9.56
N GLN A 196 -3.00 -0.91 8.97
CA GLN A 196 -3.54 -0.98 7.62
C GLN A 196 -5.07 -0.82 7.57
N GLY A 197 -5.78 -1.37 8.55
CA GLY A 197 -7.24 -1.36 8.61
C GLY A 197 -7.81 0.04 8.74
N SER A 198 -7.19 0.90 9.56
CA SER A 198 -7.68 2.28 9.76
C SER A 198 -7.63 3.14 8.50
N ARG A 199 -6.72 2.86 7.55
CA ARG A 199 -6.59 3.67 6.32
C ARG A 199 -7.50 3.21 5.19
N LYS A 200 -7.75 1.90 5.06
CA LYS A 200 -8.64 1.38 4.02
C LYS A 200 -10.07 1.91 4.19
N VAL A 201 -10.52 2.02 5.43
CA VAL A 201 -11.83 2.62 5.77
C VAL A 201 -11.86 4.10 5.37
N HIS A 202 -10.83 4.88 5.72
CA HIS A 202 -10.82 6.32 5.44
C HIS A 202 -10.72 6.65 3.93
N MET A 203 -9.95 5.89 3.15
CA MET A 203 -9.87 6.11 1.69
C MET A 203 -11.14 5.66 0.96
N MET A 204 -11.79 4.59 1.41
CA MET A 204 -13.03 4.12 0.81
C MET A 204 -14.19 5.09 1.06
N ILE A 205 -14.25 5.70 2.25
CA ILE A 205 -15.23 6.74 2.57
C ILE A 205 -15.04 7.96 1.67
N ARG A 206 -13.80 8.44 1.49
CA ARG A 206 -13.53 9.63 0.67
C ARG A 206 -13.77 9.41 -0.82
N SER A 207 -13.47 8.21 -1.34
CA SER A 207 -13.77 7.87 -2.73
C SER A 207 -15.28 7.77 -2.99
N PHE A 208 -16.09 7.49 -1.97
CA PHE A 208 -17.54 7.40 -2.12
C PHE A 208 -18.18 8.79 -2.23
N ASP A 209 -17.71 9.77 -1.44
CA ASP A 209 -18.24 11.15 -1.48
C ASP A 209 -18.02 11.83 -2.84
N ASP A 210 -16.82 11.76 -3.42
CA ASP A 210 -16.50 12.48 -4.67
C ASP A 210 -17.22 11.92 -5.91
N THR A 211 -17.71 10.67 -5.86
CA THR A 211 -18.47 10.07 -6.97
C THR A 211 -19.95 10.44 -6.93
N SER A 212 -20.45 10.91 -5.78
CA SER A 212 -21.86 11.25 -5.57
C SER A 212 -22.20 12.69 -5.96
N ILE A 213 -21.19 13.57 -6.13
CA ILE A 213 -21.36 14.95 -6.61
C ILE A 213 -20.92 15.06 -8.07
N ILE A 214 -21.32 14.10 -8.91
CA ILE A 214 -21.47 14.40 -10.33
C ILE A 214 -22.79 15.15 -10.44
N ASN A 215 -22.68 16.48 -10.37
CA ASN A 215 -23.70 17.43 -10.81
C ASN A 215 -24.39 16.84 -12.04
N CYS A 216 -25.69 16.56 -11.93
CA CYS A 216 -26.61 16.57 -13.07
C CYS A 216 -26.58 17.98 -13.65
N GLY A 217 -25.53 18.28 -14.42
CA GLY A 217 -25.38 19.52 -15.15
C GLY A 217 -26.52 19.66 -16.12
N GLU A 218 -27.29 20.70 -15.90
CA GLU A 218 -28.50 21.18 -16.57
C GLU A 218 -28.29 21.57 -18.05
N SER A 219 -27.24 21.06 -18.72
CA SER A 219 -26.74 21.61 -19.99
C SER A 219 -27.18 20.86 -21.25
N VAL A 220 -28.05 19.86 -21.15
CA VAL A 220 -28.58 19.12 -22.33
C VAL A 220 -30.09 19.29 -22.48
N LEU A 221 -30.67 20.37 -21.94
CA LEU A 221 -32.07 20.73 -22.18
C LEU A 221 -32.21 21.93 -23.12
N HIS A 222 -31.35 22.03 -24.14
CA HIS A 222 -31.50 23.06 -25.18
C HIS A 222 -31.33 22.55 -26.61
N ARG A 223 -31.18 21.24 -26.84
CA ARG A 223 -30.98 20.69 -28.20
C ARG A 223 -31.84 19.47 -28.53
N VAL A 224 -33.00 19.35 -27.89
CA VAL A 224 -34.07 18.41 -28.27
C VAL A 224 -35.36 19.22 -28.49
N LYS A 225 -35.30 20.17 -29.43
CA LYS A 225 -36.50 20.83 -29.96
C LYS A 225 -36.78 20.49 -31.44
N ASP A 226 -35.89 19.76 -32.11
CA ASP A 226 -35.97 19.53 -33.56
C ASP A 226 -35.94 18.04 -33.97
N LEU A 227 -36.32 17.13 -33.07
CA LEU A 227 -36.63 15.75 -33.48
C LEU A 227 -38.14 15.56 -33.46
N ASP A 228 -38.72 15.48 -34.66
CA ASP A 228 -40.07 14.98 -34.90
C ASP A 228 -40.15 13.51 -34.46
N VAL A 229 -40.46 13.31 -33.18
CA VAL A 229 -40.77 12.00 -32.62
C VAL A 229 -42.22 11.69 -32.99
N LEU A 230 -42.37 10.70 -33.88
CA LEU A 230 -43.65 10.08 -34.20
C LEU A 230 -44.36 9.60 -32.91
N PRO A 231 -45.68 9.81 -32.78
CA PRO A 231 -46.40 9.44 -31.57
C PRO A 231 -46.47 7.93 -31.42
N VAL A 232 -45.92 7.41 -30.32
CA VAL A 232 -46.16 6.05 -29.84
C VAL A 232 -47.30 6.11 -28.81
N PRO A 233 -48.42 5.41 -29.02
CA PRO A 233 -49.52 5.39 -28.06
C PRO A 233 -49.21 4.44 -26.88
N ASN A 234 -49.64 4.83 -25.67
CA ASN A 234 -49.63 4.07 -24.40
C ASN A 234 -48.36 4.08 -23.52
N LEU A 235 -47.84 5.26 -23.18
CA LEU A 235 -47.20 5.45 -21.87
C LEU A 235 -47.83 6.62 -21.12
N ASP A 236 -48.32 6.33 -19.91
CA ASP A 236 -48.89 7.30 -18.97
C ASP A 236 -47.75 8.11 -18.32
N TRP A 237 -47.60 9.37 -18.75
CA TRP A 237 -46.65 10.32 -18.17
C TRP A 237 -47.39 11.26 -17.21
N ARG A 238 -47.23 11.06 -15.90
CA ARG A 238 -47.59 12.10 -14.93
C ARG A 238 -46.50 13.17 -14.89
N LEU A 239 -46.73 14.26 -15.62
CA LEU A 239 -45.94 15.48 -15.57
C LEU A 239 -46.28 16.28 -14.30
N ASN A 240 -45.38 16.25 -13.31
CA ASN A 240 -45.42 17.15 -12.16
C ASN A 240 -44.82 18.51 -12.57
N SER A 241 -45.46 19.61 -12.21
CA SER A 241 -45.19 20.96 -12.74
C SER A 241 -43.95 21.67 -12.19
N ASN A 242 -43.15 21.02 -11.35
CA ASN A 242 -41.83 21.50 -10.97
C ASN A 242 -40.74 20.67 -11.67
N LYS A 243 -40.17 21.28 -12.70
CA LYS A 243 -39.17 20.70 -13.61
C LYS A 243 -37.85 20.44 -12.89
N THR A 244 -37.66 19.21 -12.43
CA THR A 244 -36.32 18.61 -12.35
C THR A 244 -36.47 17.10 -12.56
N LEU A 245 -36.17 16.64 -13.77
CA LEU A 245 -36.18 15.22 -14.10
C LEU A 245 -34.83 14.62 -13.66
N CYS A 246 -34.71 14.26 -12.38
CA CYS A 246 -33.62 13.41 -11.93
C CYS A 246 -33.95 11.97 -12.31
N ILE A 247 -33.25 11.41 -13.31
CA ILE A 247 -33.23 9.95 -13.51
C ILE A 247 -32.38 9.38 -12.37
N ILE A 248 -33.04 9.10 -11.25
CA ILE A 248 -32.46 8.28 -10.20
C ILE A 248 -32.47 6.85 -10.75
N SER A 249 -31.32 6.37 -11.20
CA SER A 249 -31.12 4.94 -11.43
C SER A 249 -31.14 4.26 -10.06
N GLY A 250 -32.35 3.98 -9.57
CA GLY A 250 -32.55 3.20 -8.37
C GLY A 250 -32.13 1.76 -8.64
N SER A 251 -30.91 1.40 -8.24
CA SER A 251 -30.56 -0.01 -8.06
C SER A 251 -31.46 -0.57 -6.96
N ARG A 252 -32.55 -1.20 -7.40
CA ARG A 252 -33.51 -1.88 -6.54
C ARG A 252 -32.80 -3.08 -5.91
N ILE A 253 -32.38 -2.94 -4.65
CA ILE A 253 -31.98 -4.07 -3.80
C ILE A 253 -33.24 -4.89 -3.56
N LEU A 254 -33.37 -6.00 -4.28
CA LEU A 254 -34.40 -7.01 -4.01
C LEU A 254 -34.06 -7.67 -2.68
N GLY A 255 -34.72 -7.22 -1.62
CA GLY A 255 -34.83 -7.98 -0.37
C GLY A 255 -35.68 -9.21 -0.62
N GLY A 256 -35.03 -10.38 -0.64
CA GLY A 256 -35.71 -11.67 -0.59
C GLY A 256 -36.25 -11.92 0.81
N GLN A 257 -37.57 -12.05 0.93
CA GLN A 257 -38.26 -12.60 2.09
C GLN A 257 -38.34 -14.12 1.87
N SER A 258 -37.71 -14.91 2.75
CA SER A 258 -37.91 -16.35 2.81
C SER A 258 -39.11 -16.66 3.72
N TYR A 259 -40.01 -17.48 3.18
CA TYR A 259 -40.96 -18.31 3.94
C TYR A 259 -40.24 -19.51 4.56
#